data_AF-A0A2D7S3X6-F1
#
_entry.id   AF-A0A2D7S3X6-F1
#
_cell.length_a   1.000
_cell.length_b   1.000
_cell.length_c   1.000
_cell.angle_alpha   90.00
_cell.angle_beta   90.00
_cell.angle_gamma   90.00
#
_symmetry.space_group_name_H-M   'P 1'
#
loop_
_entity.id
_entity.type
_entity.pdbx_description
1 polymer ?
#
loop_
_entity_poly.entity_id
_entity_poly.type
_entity_poly.pdbx_seq_one_letter_code
_entity_poly.pdbx_strand_id
1 'polypeptide(L)'
;MKQALKPFLLAFLLSTVTIAQFRSELPVQSLPTNLNGELDDQPSLALFDSDRFNLNHGFTMSMLSNGGHSYSVAGLNSNLNYLITDNLTLDANLTLYRAQFPFQQQGKILDQLDIAYDAGITYQPTKNSFLQLRFQNLPHNQRYQTRSPFNMRFIR
;
A
#
# COMPACT_ATOMS: atom_id res chain seq x y z
N MET A 1 -23.42 -22.56 -24.55
CA MET A 1 -22.29 -21.75 -23.98
C MET A 1 -21.79 -22.24 -22.62
N LYS A 2 -22.63 -22.66 -21.66
CA LYS A 2 -22.17 -23.12 -20.33
C LYS A 2 -21.31 -24.40 -20.31
N GLN A 3 -21.48 -25.29 -21.29
CA GLN A 3 -20.77 -26.59 -21.31
C GLN A 3 -19.30 -26.49 -21.75
N ALA A 4 -18.92 -25.45 -22.49
CA ALA A 4 -17.52 -25.20 -22.90
C ALA A 4 -16.70 -24.44 -21.85
N LEU A 5 -17.35 -23.79 -20.87
CA LEU A 5 -16.66 -23.04 -19.80
C LEU A 5 -16.00 -23.98 -18.76
N LYS A 6 -16.64 -25.11 -18.46
CA LYS A 6 -16.12 -26.10 -17.50
C LYS A 6 -14.74 -26.67 -17.87
N PRO A 7 -14.50 -27.16 -19.10
CA PRO A 7 -13.17 -27.65 -19.46
C PRO A 7 -12.13 -26.53 -19.48
N PHE A 8 -12.52 -25.30 -19.83
CA PHE A 8 -11.61 -24.15 -19.84
C PHE A 8 -11.15 -23.76 -18.43
N LEU A 9 -12.07 -23.72 -17.47
CA LEU A 9 -11.74 -23.48 -16.05
C LEU A 9 -10.85 -24.58 -15.47
N LEU A 10 -11.10 -25.84 -15.85
CA LEU A 10 -10.28 -26.96 -15.40
C LEU A 10 -8.85 -26.88 -15.97
N ALA A 11 -8.72 -26.57 -17.25
CA ALA A 11 -7.42 -26.39 -17.91
C ALA A 11 -6.62 -25.22 -17.29
N PHE A 12 -7.28 -24.11 -16.95
CA PHE A 12 -6.66 -22.99 -16.27
C PHE A 12 -6.14 -23.38 -14.87
N LEU A 13 -6.93 -24.13 -14.10
CA LEU A 13 -6.54 -24.61 -12.77
C LEU A 13 -5.36 -25.59 -12.81
N LEU A 14 -5.27 -26.46 -13.83
CA LEU A 14 -4.14 -27.37 -13.96
C LEU A 14 -2.84 -26.64 -14.38
N SER A 15 -2.95 -25.51 -15.09
CA SER A 15 -1.79 -24.72 -15.53
C SER A 15 -1.03 -24.04 -14.38
N THR A 16 -1.70 -23.77 -13.25
CA THR A 16 -1.04 -23.16 -12.07
C THR A 16 -0.19 -24.17 -11.30
N VAL A 17 -0.42 -25.48 -11.48
CA VAL A 17 0.34 -26.53 -10.77
C VAL A 17 1.74 -26.72 -11.36
N THR A 18 1.97 -26.32 -12.62
CA THR A 18 3.27 -26.49 -13.29
C THR A 18 4.34 -25.46 -12.88
N ILE A 19 3.99 -24.46 -12.06
CA ILE A 19 4.94 -23.46 -11.53
C ILE A 19 5.54 -23.91 -10.18
N ALA A 20 5.08 -25.03 -9.62
CA ALA A 20 5.67 -25.65 -8.43
C ALA A 20 6.89 -26.53 -8.78
N GLN A 21 7.90 -25.97 -9.44
CA GLN A 21 9.21 -26.63 -9.47
C GLN A 21 9.92 -26.35 -8.14
N PHE A 22 10.22 -27.43 -7.42
CA PHE A 22 11.11 -27.44 -6.27
C PHE A 22 12.40 -26.70 -6.61
N ARG A 23 12.73 -25.63 -5.88
CA ARG A 23 14.07 -25.05 -5.90
C ARG A 23 15.02 -26.06 -5.24
N SER A 24 15.58 -26.99 -6.01
CA SER A 24 16.56 -27.98 -5.52
C SER A 24 18.00 -27.48 -5.57
N GLU A 25 18.22 -26.24 -5.98
CA GLU A 25 19.55 -25.63 -6.04
C GLU A 25 19.62 -24.52 -5.00
N LEU A 26 19.99 -24.92 -3.78
CA LEU A 26 20.54 -23.97 -2.82
C LEU A 26 21.90 -23.55 -3.39
N PRO A 27 22.13 -22.26 -3.70
CA PRO A 27 23.47 -21.81 -4.04
C PRO A 27 24.40 -22.13 -2.86
N VAL A 28 25.58 -22.64 -3.19
CA VAL A 28 26.63 -22.91 -2.19
C VAL A 28 26.78 -21.66 -1.33
N GLN A 29 26.64 -21.81 0.00
CA GLN A 29 26.88 -20.74 0.98
C GLN A 29 28.39 -20.42 1.08
N SER A 30 29.06 -20.20 -0.04
CA SER A 30 30.32 -19.45 -0.04
C SER A 30 29.96 -18.00 0.18
N LEU A 31 30.60 -17.36 1.16
CA LEU A 31 30.48 -15.93 1.37
C LEU A 31 30.72 -15.22 0.03
N PRO A 32 29.78 -14.38 -0.45
CA PRO A 32 30.03 -13.58 -1.63
C PRO A 32 31.16 -12.61 -1.30
N THR A 33 32.37 -12.94 -1.75
CA THR A 33 33.52 -12.06 -1.63
C THR A 33 33.46 -11.04 -2.76
N ASN A 34 33.09 -9.81 -2.44
CA ASN A 34 33.26 -8.65 -3.31
C ASN A 34 34.76 -8.25 -3.34
N LEU A 35 35.62 -9.20 -3.75
CA LEU A 35 37.06 -8.96 -3.83
C LEU A 35 37.45 -8.21 -5.11
N ASN A 36 36.62 -8.31 -6.17
CA ASN A 36 36.91 -7.79 -7.51
C ASN A 36 35.77 -6.95 -8.12
N GLY A 37 34.74 -6.54 -7.36
CA GLY A 37 33.69 -5.65 -7.86
C GLY A 37 32.73 -6.26 -8.91
N GLU A 38 32.83 -7.55 -9.22
CA GLU A 38 32.02 -8.23 -10.25
C GLU A 38 30.50 -8.27 -9.95
N LEU A 39 30.08 -7.89 -8.74
CA LEU A 39 28.67 -7.78 -8.33
C LEU A 39 28.05 -6.40 -8.62
N ASP A 40 28.86 -5.37 -8.91
CA ASP A 40 28.37 -4.01 -9.16
C ASP A 40 27.96 -3.77 -10.63
N ASP A 41 28.24 -4.72 -11.53
CA ASP A 41 28.20 -4.52 -12.99
C ASP A 41 27.05 -5.28 -13.70
N GLN A 42 25.99 -5.67 -13.00
CA GLN A 42 24.76 -6.13 -13.66
C GLN A 42 23.71 -5.02 -13.74
N PRO A 43 23.59 -4.30 -14.89
CA PRO A 43 22.39 -3.54 -15.18
C PRO A 43 21.29 -4.53 -15.60
N SER A 44 20.84 -5.36 -14.66
CA SER A 44 19.67 -6.18 -14.92
C SER A 44 18.44 -5.29 -14.68
N LEU A 45 17.74 -4.98 -15.77
CA LEU A 45 16.33 -4.59 -15.75
C LEU A 45 15.52 -5.78 -15.20
N ALA A 46 15.72 -6.13 -13.94
CA ALA A 46 15.01 -7.18 -13.26
C ALA A 46 13.67 -6.61 -12.82
N LEU A 47 12.72 -6.56 -13.76
CA LEU A 47 11.33 -6.11 -13.57
C LEU A 47 10.58 -6.88 -12.45
N PHE A 48 11.18 -7.93 -11.89
CA PHE A 48 10.62 -8.76 -10.81
C PHE A 48 11.68 -9.25 -9.83
N ASP A 49 12.69 -8.42 -9.53
CA ASP A 49 13.58 -8.71 -8.40
C ASP A 49 12.85 -8.47 -7.07
N SER A 50 12.80 -9.50 -6.24
CA SER A 50 12.18 -9.41 -4.91
C SER A 50 12.94 -8.47 -3.97
N ASP A 51 14.24 -8.26 -4.21
CA ASP A 51 15.06 -7.38 -3.38
C ASP A 51 14.79 -5.90 -3.71
N ARG A 52 14.24 -5.61 -4.89
CA ARG A 52 13.84 -4.27 -5.34
C ARG A 52 12.40 -3.92 -4.97
N PHE A 53 11.64 -4.88 -4.44
CA PHE A 53 10.24 -4.74 -4.07
C PHE A 53 10.05 -4.81 -2.56
N ASN A 54 9.44 -3.78 -1.99
CA ASN A 54 9.09 -3.74 -0.58
C ASN A 54 7.59 -3.42 -0.44
N LEU A 55 6.86 -4.28 0.27
CA LEU A 55 5.46 -4.08 0.61
C LEU A 55 5.29 -4.17 2.11
N ASN A 56 4.98 -3.04 2.74
CA ASN A 56 4.64 -2.96 4.14
C ASN A 56 3.14 -2.76 4.30
N HIS A 57 2.54 -3.48 5.24
CA HIS A 57 1.14 -3.29 5.60
C HIS A 57 1.04 -3.08 7.12
N GLY A 58 0.12 -2.24 7.54
CA GLY A 58 -0.08 -1.91 8.94
C GLY A 58 -1.55 -1.70 9.25
N PHE A 59 -1.98 -2.14 10.43
CA PHE A 59 -3.30 -1.83 10.97
C PHE A 59 -3.15 -0.90 12.16
N THR A 60 -3.97 0.15 12.20
CA THR A 60 -4.00 1.13 13.28
C THR A 60 -5.42 1.32 13.75
N MET A 61 -5.62 1.43 15.06
CA MET A 61 -6.92 1.71 15.65
C MET A 61 -6.76 2.63 16.85
N SER A 62 -7.57 3.68 16.90
CA SER A 62 -7.68 4.59 18.04
C SER A 62 -9.12 4.64 18.52
N MET A 63 -9.30 4.78 19.83
CA MET A 63 -10.61 4.84 20.46
C MET A 63 -10.59 5.88 21.58
N LEU A 64 -11.64 6.70 21.63
CA LEU A 64 -11.88 7.68 22.67
C LEU A 64 -13.27 7.40 23.28
N SER A 65 -13.37 7.42 24.60
CA SER A 65 -14.63 7.28 25.33
C SER A 65 -14.85 8.50 26.20
N ASN A 66 -16.04 9.10 26.14
CA ASN A 66 -16.44 10.21 27.02
C ASN A 66 -17.93 10.09 27.35
N GLY A 67 -18.27 10.04 28.64
CA GLY A 67 -19.65 10.19 29.12
C GLY A 67 -20.66 9.23 28.49
N GLY A 68 -20.29 7.98 28.23
CA GLY A 68 -21.16 6.97 27.61
C GLY A 68 -21.15 6.95 26.08
N HIS A 69 -20.40 7.85 25.44
CA HIS A 69 -20.18 7.86 23.99
C HIS A 69 -18.77 7.38 23.64
N SER A 70 -18.67 6.48 22.67
CA SER A 70 -17.41 6.01 22.10
C SER A 70 -17.21 6.53 20.68
N TYR A 71 -15.97 6.90 20.39
CA TYR A 71 -15.49 7.32 19.09
C TYR A 71 -14.34 6.39 18.73
N SER A 72 -14.33 5.81 17.54
CA SER A 72 -13.20 4.98 17.09
C SER A 72 -12.80 5.34 15.68
N VAL A 73 -11.51 5.23 15.39
CA VAL A 73 -10.98 5.31 14.03
C VAL A 73 -10.10 4.09 13.83
N ALA A 74 -10.39 3.31 12.80
CA ALA A 74 -9.57 2.18 12.38
C ALA A 74 -9.06 2.42 10.97
N GLY A 75 -7.82 2.02 10.69
CA GLY A 75 -7.17 2.22 9.40
C GLY A 75 -6.24 1.05 9.05
N LEU A 76 -6.31 0.62 7.80
CA LEU A 76 -5.38 -0.29 7.14
C LEU A 76 -4.52 0.52 6.19
N ASN A 77 -3.21 0.53 6.39
CA ASN A 77 -2.23 1.17 5.51
C ASN A 77 -1.46 0.08 4.76
N SER A 78 -1.22 0.29 3.47
CA SER A 78 -0.33 -0.50 2.63
C SER A 78 0.61 0.45 1.90
N ASN A 79 1.90 0.33 2.17
CA ASN A 79 2.99 1.05 1.50
C ASN A 79 3.73 0.06 0.61
N LEU A 80 3.85 0.43 -0.66
CA LEU A 80 4.58 -0.28 -1.70
C LEU A 80 5.72 0.64 -2.15
N ASN A 81 6.93 0.11 -2.20
CA ASN A 81 8.07 0.76 -2.78
C ASN A 81 8.75 -0.21 -3.75
N TYR A 82 9.01 0.24 -4.96
CA TYR A 82 9.60 -0.58 -6.01
C TYR A 82 10.69 0.19 -6.76
N LEU A 83 11.90 -0.36 -6.80
CA LEU A 83 12.99 0.18 -7.62
C LEU A 83 12.93 -0.45 -9.01
N ILE A 84 12.39 0.28 -9.98
CA ILE A 84 12.30 -0.16 -11.39
C ILE A 84 13.71 -0.26 -11.99
N THR A 85 14.53 0.75 -11.71
CA THR A 85 15.98 0.78 -11.98
C THR A 85 16.67 1.48 -10.82
N ASP A 86 18.00 1.48 -10.80
CA ASP A 86 18.77 2.06 -9.68
C ASP A 86 18.59 3.59 -9.59
N ASN A 87 18.02 4.21 -10.63
CA ASN A 87 17.69 5.63 -10.71
C ASN A 87 16.20 5.92 -10.92
N LEU A 88 15.32 4.91 -10.84
CA LEU A 88 13.87 5.08 -11.00
C LEU A 88 13.12 4.31 -9.92
N THR A 89 12.45 5.04 -9.04
CA THR A 89 11.68 4.46 -7.94
C THR A 89 10.20 4.77 -8.10
N LEU A 90 9.37 3.81 -7.75
CA LEU A 90 7.93 3.91 -7.69
C LEU A 90 7.51 3.72 -6.23
N ASP A 91 6.76 4.67 -5.70
CA ASP A 91 6.19 4.63 -4.37
C ASP A 91 4.66 4.68 -4.45
N ALA A 92 3.97 3.86 -3.66
CA ALA A 92 2.52 3.87 -3.59
C ALA A 92 2.06 3.59 -2.16
N ASN A 93 1.21 4.43 -1.63
CA ASN A 93 0.61 4.32 -0.32
C ASN A 93 -0.90 4.28 -0.47
N LEU A 94 -1.54 3.31 0.17
CA LEU A 94 -2.98 3.16 0.21
C LEU A 94 -3.40 3.04 1.67
N THR A 95 -4.28 3.92 2.11
CA THR A 95 -4.87 3.86 3.44
C THR A 95 -6.38 3.75 3.33
N LEU A 96 -6.93 2.64 3.79
CA LEU A 96 -8.36 2.43 3.97
C LEU A 96 -8.68 2.73 5.42
N TYR A 97 -9.57 3.67 5.70
CA TYR A 97 -9.90 4.01 7.09
C TYR A 97 -11.40 4.20 7.28
N ARG A 98 -11.83 3.98 8.52
CA ARG A 98 -13.21 4.15 8.95
C ARG A 98 -13.22 4.85 10.30
N ALA A 99 -13.94 5.96 10.37
CA ALA A 99 -14.29 6.60 11.62
C ALA A 99 -15.71 6.18 12.03
N GLN A 100 -15.89 5.74 13.26
CA GLN A 100 -17.19 5.49 13.86
C GLN A 100 -17.48 6.60 14.87
N PHE A 101 -18.51 7.39 14.58
CA PHE A 101 -19.03 8.40 15.48
C PHE A 101 -20.33 7.89 16.15
N PRO A 102 -20.59 8.23 17.43
CA PRO A 102 -21.75 7.74 18.18
C PRO A 102 -23.11 8.16 17.60
N PHE A 103 -23.14 9.17 16.71
CA PHE A 103 -24.34 9.66 16.03
C PHE A 103 -24.42 9.22 14.56
N GLN A 104 -23.42 8.52 14.03
CA GLN A 104 -23.51 7.94 12.69
C GLN A 104 -24.39 6.69 12.76
N GLN A 105 -25.53 6.75 12.09
CA GLN A 105 -26.43 5.62 11.93
C GLN A 105 -25.67 4.40 11.37
N GLN A 106 -26.13 3.21 11.77
CA GLN A 106 -25.70 1.92 11.24
C GLN A 106 -26.08 1.80 9.75
N GLY A 107 -25.38 2.55 8.90
CA GLY A 107 -25.41 2.41 7.45
C GLY A 107 -24.57 1.23 7.00
N LYS A 108 -24.64 0.90 5.70
CA LYS A 108 -23.81 -0.17 5.13
C LYS A 108 -22.33 0.16 5.35
N ILE A 109 -21.54 -0.84 5.71
CA ILE A 109 -20.10 -0.71 6.04
C ILE A 109 -19.32 0.02 4.93
N LEU A 110 -19.75 -0.13 3.67
CA LEU A 110 -19.15 0.51 2.50
C LEU A 110 -19.32 2.03 2.48
N ASP A 111 -20.39 2.58 3.05
CA ASP A 111 -20.71 4.01 2.99
C ASP A 111 -19.90 4.83 4.02
N GLN A 112 -19.18 4.15 4.93
CA GLN A 112 -18.35 4.76 5.99
C GLN A 112 -16.85 4.46 5.81
N LEU A 113 -16.48 3.80 4.71
CA LEU A 113 -15.09 3.48 4.40
C LEU A 113 -14.52 4.57 3.49
N ASP A 114 -13.56 5.31 4.00
CA ASP A 114 -12.83 6.31 3.24
C ASP A 114 -11.48 5.75 2.76
N ILE A 115 -11.01 6.31 1.65
CA ILE A 115 -9.76 5.90 1.01
C ILE A 115 -8.86 7.11 0.84
N ALA A 116 -7.65 7.00 1.37
CA ALA A 116 -6.55 7.89 1.06
C ALA A 116 -5.52 7.14 0.24
N TYR A 117 -4.95 7.80 -0.74
CA TYR A 117 -3.93 7.22 -1.61
C TYR A 117 -2.86 8.24 -1.94
N ASP A 118 -1.66 7.76 -2.22
CA ASP A 118 -0.54 8.59 -2.58
C ASP A 118 0.46 7.76 -3.39
N ALA A 119 0.57 8.07 -4.68
CA ALA A 119 1.44 7.37 -5.61
C ALA A 119 2.43 8.34 -6.24
N GLY A 120 3.71 7.96 -6.24
CA GLY A 120 4.82 8.72 -6.74
C GLY A 120 5.72 7.91 -7.66
N ILE A 121 6.36 8.62 -8.59
CA ILE A 121 7.48 8.11 -9.37
C ILE A 121 8.60 9.14 -9.30
N THR A 122 9.80 8.67 -8.94
CA THR A 122 10.99 9.50 -8.78
C THR A 122 12.09 8.99 -9.70
N TYR A 123 12.57 9.87 -10.58
CA TYR A 123 13.68 9.60 -11.50
C TYR A 123 14.89 10.45 -11.13
N GLN A 124 16.06 9.83 -10.97
CA GLN A 124 17.31 10.47 -10.58
C GLN A 124 18.35 10.40 -11.72
N PRO A 125 18.30 11.30 -12.72
CA PRO A 125 19.18 11.23 -13.90
C PRO A 125 20.66 11.38 -13.55
N THR A 126 21.01 12.12 -12.48
CA THR A 126 22.37 12.21 -11.96
C THR A 126 22.37 12.10 -10.44
N LYS A 127 23.54 11.86 -9.83
CA LYS A 127 23.67 11.78 -8.37
C LYS A 127 23.11 13.01 -7.62
N ASN A 128 23.02 14.16 -8.28
CA ASN A 128 22.64 15.44 -7.67
C ASN A 128 21.33 16.03 -8.25
N SER A 129 20.61 15.31 -9.10
CA SER A 129 19.37 15.81 -9.70
C SER A 129 18.29 14.74 -9.71
N PHE A 130 17.05 15.14 -9.39
CA PHE A 130 15.91 14.25 -9.39
C PHE A 130 14.66 14.96 -9.94
N LEU A 131 13.75 14.17 -10.50
CA LEU A 131 12.44 14.57 -10.97
C LEU A 131 11.41 13.67 -10.30
N GLN A 132 10.40 14.26 -9.66
CA GLN A 132 9.34 13.52 -8.98
C GLN A 132 7.97 13.94 -9.53
N LEU A 133 7.14 12.95 -9.84
CA LEU A 133 5.73 13.13 -10.16
C LEU A 133 4.92 12.37 -9.12
N ARG A 134 3.98 13.06 -8.44
CA ARG A 134 3.22 12.51 -7.32
C ARG A 134 1.75 12.88 -7.40
N PHE A 135 0.89 11.89 -7.17
CA PHE A 135 -0.56 12.01 -7.14
C PHE A 135 -1.04 11.56 -5.77
N GLN A 136 -1.59 12.48 -4.99
CA GLN A 136 -2.01 12.19 -3.63
C GLN A 136 -3.43 12.70 -3.37
N ASN A 137 -4.17 11.90 -2.61
CA ASN A 137 -5.43 12.26 -1.99
C ASN A 137 -5.33 11.89 -0.52
N LEU A 138 -4.90 12.87 0.28
CA LEU A 138 -4.81 12.74 1.72
C LEU A 138 -6.16 13.09 2.35
N PRO A 139 -6.55 12.40 3.43
CA PRO A 139 -7.76 12.73 4.12
C PRO A 139 -7.56 14.13 4.69
N HIS A 140 -8.33 15.10 4.17
CA HIS A 140 -8.33 16.43 4.73
C HIS A 140 -8.87 16.28 6.15
N ASN A 141 -7.98 16.40 7.14
CA ASN A 141 -8.39 16.75 8.48
C ASN A 141 -9.09 18.09 8.33
N GLN A 142 -10.41 18.08 8.21
CA GLN A 142 -11.20 19.24 8.57
C GLN A 142 -10.79 19.49 10.01
N ARG A 143 -9.90 20.46 10.22
CA ARG A 143 -9.76 21.11 11.52
C ARG A 143 -11.19 21.46 11.84
N TYR A 144 -11.80 20.67 12.72
CA TYR A 144 -13.02 21.08 13.40
C TYR A 144 -12.64 22.45 13.93
N GLN A 145 -13.15 23.49 13.27
CA GLN A 145 -13.23 24.80 13.87
C GLN A 145 -13.95 24.48 15.16
N THR A 146 -13.18 24.49 16.24
CA THR A 146 -13.64 24.15 17.56
C THR A 146 -14.89 24.97 17.74
N ARG A 147 -16.05 24.30 17.80
CA ARG A 147 -17.21 24.91 18.44
C ARG A 147 -16.76 25.06 19.87
N SER A 148 -16.14 26.21 20.14
CA SER A 148 -15.83 26.65 21.48
C SER A 148 -17.11 26.46 22.28
N PRO A 149 -17.05 25.83 23.47
CA PRO A 149 -18.22 25.75 24.34
C PRO A 149 -18.77 27.13 24.73
N PHE A 150 -18.05 28.21 24.40
CA PHE A 150 -18.44 29.60 24.60
C PHE A 150 -19.05 30.29 23.37
N ASN A 151 -19.22 29.62 22.24
CA ASN A 151 -19.81 30.22 21.03
C ASN A 151 -21.01 29.42 20.53
N MET A 152 -22.07 29.40 21.34
CA MET A 152 -23.40 28.97 20.90
C MET A 152 -24.07 30.13 20.18
N ARG A 153 -24.13 30.08 18.85
CA ARG A 153 -25.06 30.94 18.10
C ARG A 153 -26.48 30.46 18.38
N PHE A 154 -27.19 31.17 19.24
CA PHE A 154 -28.64 31.04 19.37
C PHE A 154 -29.27 31.50 18.06
N ILE A 155 -29.82 30.56 17.30
CA ILE A 155 -30.70 30.87 16.18
C ILE A 155 -32.08 31.09 16.79
N ARG A 156 -32.64 32.29 16.61
CA ARG A 156 -34.04 32.60 16.87
C ARG A 156 -34.90 32.13 15.71
#